data_AF-B0E8R0-F1
#
_entry.id   AF-B0E8R0-F1
#
_cell.length_a   1.000
_cell.length_b   1.000
_cell.length_c   1.000
_cell.angle_alpha   90.00
_cell.angle_beta   90.00
_cell.angle_gamma   90.00
#
_symmetry.space_group_name_H-M   'P 1'
#
loop_
_entity.id
_entity.type
_entity.pdbx_description
1 polymer ?
#
loop_
_entity_poly.entity_id
_entity_poly.type
_entity_poly.pdbx_seq_one_letter_code
_entity_poly.pdbx_strand_id
1 'polypeptide(L)'
;MIFIIFFFFWIKTHVNANEISCQPISINCNEGFTGENCQFLEINKDFHITGECDKLMKGIDQIKISKNCTIEIDKDITIQQKIIVEPNIHVILMNYSIIKNQFIIERDSVVEIPQIEIKQSKVVVKGRLEVKGNVIIEENSTLEINNKGHFNVKQGKVVLKSNGLFINGNESEVIIFDKST
;
A
#
# COMPACT_ATOMS: atom_id res chain seq x y z
N MET A 1 11.81 -17.58 -49.40
CA MET A 1 10.44 -17.57 -48.85
C MET A 1 10.43 -18.55 -47.68
N ILE A 2 10.98 -18.19 -46.51
CA ILE A 2 10.29 -17.60 -45.35
C ILE A 2 8.94 -18.26 -45.08
N PHE A 3 8.86 -19.05 -44.00
CA PHE A 3 7.94 -18.81 -42.88
C PHE A 3 8.38 -19.66 -41.68
N ILE A 4 9.22 -19.09 -40.82
CA ILE A 4 9.48 -19.62 -39.46
C ILE A 4 8.35 -19.06 -38.60
N ILE A 5 7.40 -19.92 -38.23
CA ILE A 5 6.32 -19.56 -37.32
C ILE A 5 6.91 -19.60 -35.90
N PHE A 6 7.19 -18.41 -35.34
CA PHE A 6 7.45 -18.25 -33.91
C PHE A 6 6.15 -18.47 -33.15
N PHE A 7 5.91 -19.71 -32.71
CA PHE A 7 4.91 -19.99 -31.68
C PHE A 7 5.52 -19.68 -30.32
N PHE A 8 5.26 -18.48 -29.81
CA PHE A 8 5.44 -18.14 -28.40
C PHE A 8 4.35 -18.86 -27.59
N PHE A 9 4.57 -20.14 -27.27
CA PHE A 9 3.77 -20.81 -26.24
C PHE A 9 4.24 -20.34 -24.86
N TRP A 10 3.39 -19.48 -24.29
CA TRP A 10 3.16 -19.26 -22.86
C TRP A 10 3.94 -20.19 -21.93
N ILE A 11 4.93 -19.64 -21.23
CA ILE A 11 5.53 -20.29 -20.07
C ILE A 11 4.45 -20.35 -18.99
N LYS A 12 3.83 -21.53 -18.84
CA LYS A 12 3.05 -21.91 -17.66
C LYS A 12 3.98 -21.90 -16.45
N THR A 13 3.99 -20.81 -15.69
CA THR A 13 4.49 -20.84 -14.31
C THR A 13 3.41 -21.48 -13.43
N HIS A 14 3.54 -22.78 -13.17
CA HIS A 14 2.91 -23.40 -12.01
C HIS A 14 3.67 -22.91 -10.76
N VAL A 15 2.98 -22.22 -9.85
CA VAL A 15 3.50 -21.91 -8.52
C VAL A 15 2.69 -22.74 -7.52
N ASN A 16 3.42 -23.39 -6.60
CA ASN A 16 2.95 -24.40 -5.66
C ASN A 16 1.66 -24.01 -4.91
N ALA A 17 0.76 -24.98 -4.79
CA ALA A 17 -0.43 -24.92 -3.96
C ALA A 17 -0.05 -24.97 -2.46
N ASN A 18 -0.12 -23.82 -1.78
CA ASN A 18 -0.54 -23.67 -0.36
C ASN A 18 -0.50 -22.24 0.20
N GLU A 19 -0.29 -21.19 -0.61
CA GLU A 19 -0.40 -19.81 -0.12
C GLU A 19 -1.20 -18.91 -1.08
N ILE A 20 -2.48 -18.73 -0.73
CA ILE A 20 -3.41 -17.64 -1.09
C ILE A 20 -3.77 -17.46 -2.58
N SER A 21 -5.01 -17.85 -2.86
CA SER A 21 -5.77 -17.67 -4.10
C SER A 21 -6.67 -16.44 -3.96
N CYS A 22 -6.45 -15.42 -4.79
CA CYS A 22 -7.44 -14.90 -5.75
C CYS A 22 -6.90 -13.65 -6.50
N GLN A 23 -6.82 -13.72 -7.84
CA GLN A 23 -6.50 -12.61 -8.76
C GLN A 23 -7.64 -12.35 -9.78
N PRO A 24 -7.85 -11.08 -10.20
CA PRO A 24 -8.17 -10.80 -11.59
C PRO A 24 -7.25 -9.67 -12.07
N ILE A 25 -6.97 -9.69 -13.36
CA ILE A 25 -5.90 -8.89 -13.95
C ILE A 25 -6.53 -7.65 -14.62
N SER A 26 -7.62 -7.07 -14.12
CA SER A 26 -8.38 -6.05 -14.87
C SER A 26 -8.24 -4.61 -14.35
N ILE A 27 -8.27 -3.67 -15.29
CA ILE A 27 -7.89 -2.24 -15.17
C ILE A 27 -9.04 -1.37 -14.64
N ASN A 28 -10.25 -1.91 -14.40
CA ASN A 28 -11.42 -1.13 -13.93
C ASN A 28 -12.42 -1.97 -13.06
N CYS A 29 -11.97 -2.94 -12.26
CA CYS A 29 -12.83 -3.75 -11.35
C CYS A 29 -14.12 -4.34 -11.98
N ASN A 30 -14.02 -5.17 -13.03
CA ASN A 30 -15.14 -5.99 -13.51
C ASN A 30 -14.69 -7.37 -14.04
N GLU A 31 -14.07 -8.18 -13.18
CA GLU A 31 -13.96 -9.63 -13.37
C GLU A 31 -14.30 -10.32 -12.04
N GLY A 32 -15.26 -11.25 -12.08
CA GLY A 32 -15.93 -11.78 -10.90
C GLY A 32 -15.02 -12.64 -10.02
N PHE A 33 -14.84 -12.21 -8.78
CA PHE A 33 -14.53 -13.11 -7.68
C PHE A 33 -15.79 -13.56 -6.98
N THR A 34 -15.91 -14.85 -6.73
CA THR A 34 -16.92 -15.35 -5.82
C THR A 34 -16.48 -15.00 -4.40
N GLY A 35 -17.23 -14.12 -3.74
CA GLY A 35 -16.95 -13.58 -2.40
C GLY A 35 -16.91 -14.62 -1.26
N GLU A 36 -16.88 -15.91 -1.59
CA GLU A 36 -16.81 -17.01 -0.63
C GLU A 36 -15.37 -17.46 -0.35
N ASN A 37 -14.36 -17.05 -1.15
CA ASN A 37 -12.98 -17.58 -1.02
C ASN A 37 -11.82 -16.56 -1.18
N CYS A 38 -12.08 -15.26 -1.29
CA CYS A 38 -11.02 -14.25 -1.44
C CYS A 38 -10.94 -13.36 -0.20
N GLN A 39 -10.01 -13.64 0.71
CA GLN A 39 -9.73 -12.81 1.89
C GLN A 39 -8.55 -11.84 1.65
N PHE A 40 -7.82 -12.03 0.54
CA PHE A 40 -6.57 -11.33 0.26
C PHE A 40 -6.54 -10.84 -1.19
N LEU A 41 -6.19 -9.57 -1.39
CA LEU A 41 -5.95 -8.98 -2.70
C LEU A 41 -4.44 -8.83 -2.94
N GLU A 42 -3.89 -9.48 -3.96
CA GLU A 42 -2.50 -9.25 -4.38
C GLU A 42 -2.43 -8.19 -5.49
N ILE A 43 -1.64 -7.13 -5.28
CA ILE A 43 -1.34 -6.10 -6.27
C ILE A 43 0.12 -6.28 -6.72
N ASN A 44 0.32 -6.62 -7.99
CA ASN A 44 1.62 -6.90 -8.58
C ASN A 44 1.91 -6.13 -9.88
N LYS A 45 1.09 -5.11 -10.15
CA LYS A 45 1.19 -4.16 -11.26
C LYS A 45 0.43 -2.89 -10.90
N ASP A 46 0.50 -1.87 -11.73
CA ASP A 46 -0.30 -0.64 -11.55
C ASP A 46 -1.79 -0.98 -11.39
N PHE A 47 -2.43 -0.29 -10.43
CA PHE A 47 -3.78 -0.62 -9.98
C PHE A 47 -4.59 0.62 -9.67
N HIS A 48 -5.87 0.61 -10.01
CA HIS A 48 -6.80 1.70 -9.70
C HIS A 48 -7.94 1.15 -8.83
N ILE A 49 -8.03 1.63 -7.60
CA ILE A 49 -9.16 1.38 -6.71
C ILE A 49 -10.22 2.44 -7.02
N THR A 50 -11.25 2.03 -7.75
CA THR A 50 -12.39 2.87 -8.09
C THR A 50 -13.54 2.71 -7.11
N GLY A 51 -14.47 3.66 -7.07
CA GLY A 51 -15.65 3.57 -6.19
C GLY A 51 -16.48 2.29 -6.42
N GLU A 52 -16.44 1.74 -7.63
CA GLU A 52 -17.10 0.47 -7.97
C GLU A 52 -16.45 -0.75 -7.27
N CYS A 53 -15.16 -0.65 -6.92
CA CYS A 53 -14.46 -1.67 -6.15
C CYS A 53 -14.91 -1.73 -4.67
N ASP A 54 -15.64 -0.75 -4.13
CA ASP A 54 -16.00 -0.69 -2.69
C ASP A 54 -16.77 -1.95 -2.23
N LYS A 55 -17.63 -2.51 -3.08
CA LYS A 55 -18.34 -3.75 -2.77
C LYS A 55 -17.40 -4.96 -2.68
N LEU A 56 -16.37 -5.01 -3.53
CA LEU A 56 -15.37 -6.08 -3.53
C LEU A 56 -14.49 -5.98 -2.29
N MET A 57 -14.09 -4.76 -1.93
CA MET A 57 -13.21 -4.51 -0.78
C MET A 57 -13.83 -4.92 0.56
N LYS A 58 -15.17 -4.95 0.69
CA LYS A 58 -15.85 -5.36 1.92
C LYS A 58 -15.58 -6.81 2.35
N GLY A 59 -15.23 -7.69 1.42
CA GLY A 59 -14.89 -9.09 1.70
C GLY A 59 -13.39 -9.36 1.82
N ILE A 60 -12.55 -8.36 1.54
CA ILE A 60 -11.09 -8.47 1.62
C ILE A 60 -10.66 -8.03 3.01
N ASP A 61 -9.86 -8.86 3.68
CA ASP A 61 -9.26 -8.53 4.97
C ASP A 61 -7.92 -7.81 4.77
N GLN A 62 -7.17 -8.22 3.74
CA GLN A 62 -5.80 -7.76 3.51
C GLN A 62 -5.48 -7.51 2.03
N ILE A 63 -4.75 -6.43 1.76
CA ILE A 63 -4.12 -6.12 0.49
C ILE A 63 -2.62 -6.36 0.64
N LYS A 64 -2.04 -7.12 -0.29
CA LYS A 64 -0.62 -7.43 -0.36
C LYS A 64 -0.05 -6.86 -1.65
N ILE A 65 0.95 -6.00 -1.55
CA ILE A 65 1.62 -5.42 -2.70
C ILE A 65 2.96 -6.13 -2.87
N SER A 66 3.11 -6.87 -3.98
CA SER A 66 4.21 -7.83 -4.21
C SER A 66 5.17 -7.42 -5.34
N LYS A 67 4.86 -6.34 -6.08
CA LYS A 67 5.75 -5.74 -7.07
C LYS A 67 5.63 -4.22 -7.10
N ASN A 68 6.63 -3.59 -7.72
CA ASN A 68 6.63 -2.14 -7.96
C ASN A 68 5.38 -1.75 -8.74
N CYS A 69 4.67 -0.74 -8.26
CA CYS A 69 3.43 -0.29 -8.87
C CYS A 69 3.06 1.13 -8.45
N THR A 70 2.22 1.75 -9.28
CA THR A 70 1.45 2.94 -8.94
C THR A 70 0.03 2.52 -8.59
N ILE A 71 -0.47 2.96 -7.45
CA ILE A 71 -1.85 2.71 -7.02
C ILE A 71 -2.59 4.05 -6.98
N GLU A 72 -3.63 4.15 -7.78
CA GLU A 72 -4.57 5.26 -7.74
C GLU A 72 -5.81 4.85 -6.94
N ILE A 73 -6.31 5.76 -6.10
CA ILE A 73 -7.48 5.54 -5.24
C ILE A 73 -8.41 6.73 -5.44
N ASP A 74 -9.67 6.50 -5.80
CA ASP A 74 -10.62 7.61 -5.94
C ASP A 74 -10.78 8.38 -4.62
N LYS A 75 -11.05 9.68 -4.70
CA LYS A 75 -10.99 10.63 -3.57
C LYS A 75 -11.92 10.31 -2.40
N ASP A 76 -12.96 9.51 -2.61
CA ASP A 76 -13.97 9.17 -1.60
C ASP A 76 -13.80 7.76 -1.03
N ILE A 77 -12.76 7.03 -1.44
CA ILE A 77 -12.51 5.67 -0.97
C ILE A 77 -11.63 5.70 0.27
N THR A 78 -12.12 5.08 1.33
CA THR A 78 -11.34 4.79 2.52
C THR A 78 -10.85 3.35 2.49
N ILE A 79 -9.53 3.14 2.64
CA ILE A 79 -8.99 1.78 2.77
C ILE A 79 -9.13 1.32 4.22
N GLN A 80 -9.92 0.26 4.40
CA GLN A 80 -10.19 -0.37 5.71
C GLN A 80 -9.46 -1.70 5.86
N GLN A 81 -8.84 -2.18 4.79
CA GLN A 81 -8.10 -3.42 4.74
C GLN A 81 -6.73 -3.23 5.37
N LYS A 82 -6.18 -4.32 5.90
CA LYS A 82 -4.77 -4.35 6.24
C LYS A 82 -3.95 -4.27 4.95
N ILE A 83 -3.04 -3.32 4.83
CA ILE A 83 -2.15 -3.21 3.68
C ILE A 83 -0.75 -3.67 4.09
N ILE A 84 -0.12 -4.53 3.28
CA ILE A 84 1.27 -4.94 3.44
C ILE A 84 2.02 -4.69 2.13
N VAL A 85 3.06 -3.87 2.18
CA VAL A 85 4.06 -3.75 1.11
C VAL A 85 5.18 -4.70 1.42
N GLU A 86 5.41 -5.67 0.52
CA GLU A 86 6.49 -6.64 0.68
C GLU A 86 7.90 -6.01 0.52
N PRO A 87 8.95 -6.70 0.96
CA PRO A 87 10.32 -6.18 0.87
C PRO A 87 10.76 -5.87 -0.57
N ASN A 88 11.66 -4.89 -0.72
CA ASN A 88 12.27 -4.50 -2.00
C ASN A 88 11.28 -3.97 -3.06
N ILE A 89 10.17 -3.38 -2.62
CA ILE A 89 9.14 -2.83 -3.52
C ILE A 89 9.08 -1.33 -3.43
N HIS A 90 8.91 -0.66 -4.57
CA HIS A 90 8.57 0.75 -4.65
C HIS A 90 7.10 0.92 -5.04
N VAL A 91 6.32 1.56 -4.17
CA VAL A 91 4.91 1.87 -4.39
C VAL A 91 4.70 3.37 -4.41
N ILE A 92 3.91 3.84 -5.38
CA ILE A 92 3.43 5.23 -5.43
C ILE A 92 1.92 5.21 -5.22
N LEU A 93 1.43 5.79 -4.12
CA LEU A 93 0.01 6.02 -3.88
C LEU A 93 -0.33 7.43 -4.40
N MET A 94 -1.14 7.57 -5.46
CA MET A 94 -1.27 8.85 -6.19
C MET A 94 -2.15 9.89 -5.51
N ASN A 95 -3.03 9.50 -4.59
CA ASN A 95 -4.02 10.39 -3.96
C ASN A 95 -3.88 10.40 -2.43
N TYR A 96 -4.54 11.37 -1.80
CA TYR A 96 -4.70 11.37 -0.34
C TYR A 96 -5.35 10.06 0.09
N SER A 97 -4.78 9.42 1.12
CA SER A 97 -5.31 8.15 1.62
C SER A 97 -5.64 8.24 3.11
N ILE A 98 -6.84 7.77 3.45
CA ILE A 98 -7.26 7.52 4.83
C ILE A 98 -7.06 6.04 5.10
N ILE A 99 -6.22 5.74 6.09
CA ILE A 99 -5.94 4.37 6.54
C ILE A 99 -6.70 4.13 7.85
N LYS A 100 -7.64 3.18 7.83
CA LYS A 100 -8.47 2.82 8.99
C LYS A 100 -8.13 1.49 9.66
N ASN A 101 -7.17 0.76 9.12
CA ASN A 101 -6.67 -0.49 9.69
C ASN A 101 -5.14 -0.52 9.58
N GLN A 102 -4.48 -1.66 9.65
CA GLN A 102 -3.02 -1.70 9.69
C GLN A 102 -2.38 -1.43 8.32
N PHE A 103 -1.34 -0.60 8.26
CA PHE A 103 -0.49 -0.44 7.07
C PHE A 103 0.96 -0.75 7.41
N ILE A 104 1.55 -1.75 6.75
CA ILE A 104 2.90 -2.22 7.01
C ILE A 104 3.76 -2.01 5.76
N ILE A 105 4.88 -1.33 5.94
CA ILE A 105 5.91 -1.11 4.92
C ILE A 105 7.11 -1.95 5.33
N GLU A 106 7.33 -3.09 4.67
CA GLU A 106 8.43 -3.99 5.00
C GLU A 106 9.80 -3.40 4.62
N ARG A 107 10.87 -4.03 5.12
CA ARG A 107 12.26 -3.59 4.91
C ARG A 107 12.60 -3.42 3.43
N ASP A 108 13.48 -2.47 3.14
CA ASP A 108 13.98 -2.18 1.79
C ASP A 108 12.90 -1.76 0.78
N SER A 109 11.65 -1.58 1.22
CA SER A 109 10.56 -1.04 0.40
C SER A 109 10.44 0.47 0.59
N VAL A 110 9.86 1.13 -0.41
CA VAL A 110 9.60 2.57 -0.42
C VAL A 110 8.14 2.79 -0.77
N VAL A 111 7.43 3.55 0.06
CA VAL A 111 6.09 4.05 -0.25
C VAL A 111 6.13 5.56 -0.37
N GLU A 112 5.71 6.07 -1.52
CA GLU A 112 5.45 7.49 -1.71
C GLU A 112 3.95 7.76 -1.64
N ILE A 113 3.56 8.78 -0.86
CA ILE A 113 2.17 9.21 -0.76
C ILE A 113 2.08 10.75 -0.69
N PRO A 114 1.12 11.40 -1.38
CA PRO A 114 0.93 12.84 -1.27
C PRO A 114 0.55 13.28 0.13
N GLN A 115 -0.41 12.62 0.77
CA GLN A 115 -0.90 12.96 2.11
C GLN A 115 -1.50 11.71 2.74
N ILE A 116 -1.28 11.53 4.04
CA ILE A 116 -1.83 10.38 4.78
C ILE A 116 -2.55 10.84 6.05
N GLU A 117 -3.74 10.30 6.27
CA GLU A 117 -4.45 10.37 7.54
C GLU A 117 -4.58 8.97 8.15
N ILE A 118 -4.10 8.81 9.38
CA ILE A 118 -4.15 7.56 10.13
C ILE A 118 -5.27 7.69 11.16
N LYS A 119 -6.32 6.88 11.04
CA LYS A 119 -7.52 6.98 11.88
C LYS A 119 -7.91 5.64 12.50
N GLN A 120 -7.87 5.54 13.84
CA GLN A 120 -8.12 4.30 14.58
C GLN A 120 -7.26 3.14 14.07
N SER A 121 -6.02 3.45 13.69
CA SER A 121 -5.17 2.60 12.86
C SER A 121 -3.71 2.63 13.33
N LYS A 122 -2.93 1.61 12.92
CA LYS A 122 -1.48 1.55 13.11
C LYS A 122 -0.77 1.47 11.77
N VAL A 123 0.13 2.43 11.52
CA VAL A 123 1.10 2.37 10.43
C VAL A 123 2.45 1.93 10.99
N VAL A 124 3.08 0.93 10.36
CA VAL A 124 4.40 0.40 10.74
C VAL A 124 5.36 0.56 9.57
N VAL A 125 6.44 1.31 9.80
CA VAL A 125 7.46 1.62 8.79
C VAL A 125 8.74 0.88 9.14
N LYS A 126 9.03 -0.20 8.40
CA LYS A 126 10.31 -0.92 8.44
C LYS A 126 11.19 -0.63 7.23
N GLY A 127 10.59 -0.20 6.12
CA GLY A 127 11.26 0.36 4.94
C GLY A 127 11.27 1.88 5.01
N ARG A 128 10.78 2.54 3.96
CA ARG A 128 10.74 4.00 3.85
C ARG A 128 9.34 4.50 3.51
N LEU A 129 8.85 5.47 4.27
CA LEU A 129 7.61 6.20 3.99
C LEU A 129 7.95 7.66 3.65
N GLU A 130 7.65 8.05 2.42
CA GLU A 130 7.88 9.40 1.87
C GLU A 130 6.54 10.11 1.67
N VAL A 131 6.26 11.12 2.48
CA VAL A 131 5.03 11.92 2.39
C VAL A 131 5.34 13.27 1.78
N LYS A 132 4.62 13.66 0.71
CA LYS A 132 4.83 14.95 0.02
C LYS A 132 4.05 16.11 0.63
N GLY A 133 3.13 15.83 1.53
CA GLY A 133 2.17 16.76 2.12
C GLY A 133 1.96 16.46 3.60
N ASN A 134 0.75 16.72 4.10
CA ASN A 134 0.49 16.57 5.54
C ASN A 134 0.46 15.11 5.99
N VAL A 135 0.79 14.91 7.26
CA VAL A 135 0.57 13.65 7.97
C VAL A 135 -0.32 13.95 9.15
N ILE A 136 -1.49 13.32 9.20
CA ILE A 136 -2.44 13.53 10.29
C ILE A 136 -2.57 12.20 11.04
N ILE A 137 -2.20 12.20 12.31
CA ILE A 137 -2.35 11.06 13.20
C ILE A 137 -3.50 11.39 14.16
N GLU A 138 -4.67 10.81 13.89
CA GLU A 138 -5.88 11.01 14.70
C GLU A 138 -5.78 10.33 16.09
N GLU A 139 -6.74 10.61 16.95
CA GLU A 139 -6.94 9.91 18.22
C GLU A 139 -6.99 8.39 18.04
N ASN A 140 -6.38 7.66 18.98
CA ASN A 140 -6.28 6.20 18.96
C ASN A 140 -5.56 5.62 17.72
N SER A 141 -4.76 6.43 17.03
CA SER A 141 -3.88 6.00 15.94
C SER A 141 -2.41 6.04 16.33
N THR A 142 -1.60 5.25 15.62
CA THR A 142 -0.15 5.20 15.84
C THR A 142 0.62 5.11 14.53
N LEU A 143 1.78 5.77 14.49
CA LEU A 143 2.82 5.58 13.49
C LEU A 143 4.06 5.07 14.21
N GLU A 144 4.47 3.85 13.88
CA GLU A 144 5.65 3.20 14.46
C GLU A 144 6.73 3.06 13.38
N ILE A 145 7.94 3.53 13.69
CA ILE A 145 9.12 3.37 12.83
C ILE A 145 10.04 2.38 13.52
N ASN A 146 10.38 1.31 12.82
CA ASN A 146 11.07 0.15 13.41
C ASN A 146 12.12 -0.40 12.45
N ASN A 147 13.08 -1.18 12.94
CA ASN A 147 14.04 -1.95 12.14
C ASN A 147 14.74 -1.15 11.01
N LYS A 148 15.34 0.00 11.34
CA LYS A 148 15.97 0.93 10.37
C LYS A 148 14.98 1.59 9.39
N GLY A 149 13.72 1.70 9.80
CA GLY A 149 12.72 2.40 9.03
C GLY A 149 13.02 3.89 8.92
N HIS A 150 12.62 4.50 7.81
CA HIS A 150 12.75 5.94 7.57
C HIS A 150 11.38 6.54 7.28
N PHE A 151 11.06 7.65 7.95
CA PHE A 151 9.84 8.40 7.73
C PHE A 151 10.18 9.85 7.40
N ASN A 152 9.84 10.25 6.18
CA ASN A 152 10.21 11.53 5.61
C ASN A 152 8.97 12.30 5.19
N VAL A 153 8.83 13.54 5.66
CA VAL A 153 7.79 14.47 5.23
C VAL A 153 8.46 15.58 4.45
N LYS A 154 8.36 15.52 3.11
CA LYS A 154 9.08 16.40 2.17
C LYS A 154 8.53 17.82 2.14
N GLN A 155 7.22 17.97 2.29
CA GLN A 155 6.53 19.27 2.35
C GLN A 155 5.28 19.09 3.22
N GLY A 156 4.91 20.09 4.00
CA GLY A 156 3.75 20.02 4.90
C GLY A 156 4.13 19.76 6.36
N LYS A 157 3.13 19.42 7.18
CA LYS A 157 3.29 19.26 8.64
C LYS A 157 2.82 17.90 9.13
N VAL A 158 3.40 17.46 10.24
CA VAL A 158 2.89 16.33 11.03
C VAL A 158 1.97 16.88 12.11
N VAL A 159 0.69 16.52 12.05
CA VAL A 159 -0.32 16.86 13.06
C VAL A 159 -0.60 15.63 13.89
N LEU A 160 -0.23 15.71 15.17
CA LEU A 160 -0.51 14.67 16.17
C LEU A 160 -1.72 15.10 16.98
N LYS A 161 -2.86 14.43 16.79
CA LYS A 161 -4.04 14.57 17.66
C LYS A 161 -4.06 13.51 18.77
N SER A 162 -3.02 12.68 18.84
CA SER A 162 -2.88 11.56 19.79
C SER A 162 -1.41 11.32 20.16
N ASN A 163 -1.18 10.38 21.09
CA ASN A 163 0.13 10.08 21.69
C ASN A 163 1.11 9.30 20.79
N GLY A 164 0.81 9.09 19.51
CA GLY A 164 1.21 7.87 18.84
C GLY A 164 2.37 7.87 17.83
N LEU A 165 3.35 8.78 17.88
CA LEU A 165 4.58 8.61 17.06
C LEU A 165 5.64 7.86 17.87
N PHE A 166 5.94 6.63 17.48
CA PHE A 166 6.91 5.78 18.16
C PHE A 166 8.10 5.48 17.25
N ILE A 167 9.31 5.70 17.75
CA ILE A 167 10.54 5.31 17.07
C ILE A 167 11.13 4.17 17.90
N ASN A 168 11.06 2.96 17.37
CA ASN A 168 11.47 1.74 18.06
C ASN A 168 12.38 0.92 17.15
N GLY A 169 13.62 1.34 16.99
CA GLY A 169 14.62 0.61 16.20
C GLY A 169 15.97 1.29 16.21
N ASN A 170 17.05 0.49 16.20
CA ASN A 170 18.41 1.00 15.99
C ASN A 170 18.46 1.66 14.60
N GLU A 171 18.96 2.89 14.50
CA GLU A 171 19.11 3.65 13.25
C GLU A 171 17.79 4.03 12.53
N SER A 172 16.66 4.11 13.25
CA SER A 172 15.40 4.62 12.68
C SER A 172 15.38 6.15 12.64
N GLU A 173 14.82 6.74 11.59
CA GLU A 173 14.91 8.18 11.33
C GLU A 173 13.56 8.83 10.99
N VAL A 174 13.37 10.05 11.50
CA VAL A 174 12.27 10.94 11.14
C VAL A 174 12.86 12.25 10.60
N ILE A 175 12.55 12.59 9.35
CA ILE A 175 12.94 13.87 8.76
C ILE A 175 11.68 14.64 8.36
N ILE A 176 11.49 15.82 8.95
CA ILE A 176 10.38 16.71 8.61
C ILE A 176 10.99 17.97 8.00
N PHE A 177 10.73 18.19 6.72
CA PHE A 177 11.14 19.39 6.02
C PHE A 177 10.04 20.44 6.14
N ASP A 178 10.31 21.48 6.92
CA ASP A 178 9.48 22.69 6.87
C ASP A 178 9.96 23.54 5.70
N LYS A 179 9.15 23.65 4.65
CA LYS A 179 9.28 24.74 3.69
C LYS A 179 8.45 25.91 4.19
N SER A 180 8.90 26.53 5.27
CA SER A 180 8.42 27.85 5.67
C SER A 180 9.09 28.89 4.75
N THR A 181 8.50 29.08 3.56
CA THR A 181 8.69 30.28 2.73
C THR A 181 7.39 30.63 2.05
#